data_AF-A0A2A4GE63-F1
#
_entry.id   AF-A0A2A4GE63-F1
#
_cell.length_a   1.000
_cell.length_b   1.000
_cell.length_c   1.000
_cell.angle_alpha   90.00
_cell.angle_beta   90.00
_cell.angle_gamma   90.00
#
_symmetry.space_group_name_H-M   'P 1'
#
loop_
_entity.id
_entity.type
_entity.pdbx_description
1 polymer ?
#
loop_
_entity_poly.entity_id
_entity_poly.type
_entity_poly.pdbx_seq_one_letter_code
_entity_poly.pdbx_strand_id
1 'polypeptide(L)'
;MIRSIKLSLPFLVLALLACSSADSTDDTTTPKDPIINPNAGLQIVFFTPVDVEVPDDAKARMREVVDYSQYFFKKWMAHWGYPVENPLKISRNENGDPKILFVKGKNTLASGAYDKLGYAKTEVIPAALEKYGLLPENQTWWIFSYPGPEKRAFRGGGTFKGGTSSANFTSGLGTLIEIGDDELAKGKAAEFKLKAVIHELGHALGMGHMGPHEDDGLGNSLMGPVNNAYHKKFPEDDRVYMPKAEAALLWKHPLFAGSFDKVHQSPTVALEGFKAEYEATLDEITITGTLKSDSKAHSVVIQNKDSQTKEYWRKAYSARIKSDGSFEIKIKNPNKTNGQIKIAFCFNNGAISGTTGEFGLNKGLTKSYTYSNNDFQF
;
A
#
# COMPACT_ATOMS: atom_id res chain seq x y z
N MET A 1 42.51 13.82 -59.70
CA MET A 1 43.50 13.48 -58.66
C MET A 1 43.32 14.48 -57.51
N ILE A 2 42.82 13.97 -56.39
CA ILE A 2 42.62 14.56 -55.04
C ILE A 2 42.83 16.09 -54.90
N ARG A 3 41.72 16.84 -54.78
CA ARG A 3 41.69 18.22 -54.27
C ARG A 3 41.59 18.17 -52.75
N SER A 4 42.64 18.64 -52.05
CA SER A 4 42.65 18.83 -50.60
C SER A 4 42.21 20.26 -50.22
N ILE A 5 41.65 20.31 -49.02
CA ILE A 5 40.75 21.30 -48.44
C ILE A 5 41.48 22.54 -47.92
N LYS A 6 40.81 23.70 -48.04
CA LYS A 6 41.18 25.01 -47.50
C LYS A 6 41.09 25.02 -45.97
N LEU A 7 42.13 25.48 -45.29
CA LEU A 7 42.04 26.01 -43.93
C LEU A 7 41.85 27.53 -44.03
N SER A 8 40.69 28.04 -43.62
CA SER A 8 40.45 29.47 -43.43
C SER A 8 39.90 29.70 -42.03
N LEU A 9 40.73 30.32 -41.20
CA LEU A 9 40.38 30.92 -39.92
C LEU A 9 39.47 32.14 -40.18
N PRO A 10 38.42 32.35 -39.37
CA PRO A 10 38.15 33.74 -39.00
C PRO A 10 37.79 33.95 -37.52
N PHE A 11 38.40 35.01 -37.00
CA PHE A 11 37.80 36.05 -36.16
C PHE A 11 37.01 35.65 -34.92
N LEU A 12 37.72 35.77 -33.79
CA LEU A 12 37.20 36.02 -32.47
C LEU A 12 36.54 37.42 -32.43
N VAL A 13 35.22 37.47 -32.29
CA VAL A 13 34.47 38.70 -31.94
C VAL A 13 34.18 38.64 -30.44
N LEU A 14 34.85 39.52 -29.69
CA LEU A 14 34.65 39.72 -28.26
C LEU A 14 33.46 40.68 -28.09
N ALA A 15 32.29 40.16 -27.71
CA ALA A 15 31.14 40.98 -27.33
C ALA A 15 31.17 41.24 -25.83
N LEU A 16 31.51 42.48 -25.47
CA LEU A 16 31.21 43.08 -24.17
C LEU A 16 29.71 43.28 -24.06
N LEU A 17 29.06 42.60 -23.12
CA LEU A 17 27.72 42.92 -22.67
C LEU A 17 27.71 43.07 -21.15
N ALA A 18 27.22 44.24 -20.75
CA ALA A 18 27.21 44.78 -19.41
C ALA A 18 26.41 43.90 -18.44
N CYS A 19 26.99 43.65 -17.27
CA CYS A 19 26.26 43.14 -16.11
C CYS A 19 25.28 44.22 -15.62
N SER A 20 24.00 44.03 -15.90
CA SER A 20 22.94 44.65 -15.10
C SER A 20 22.77 43.84 -13.82
N SER A 21 23.05 44.46 -12.68
CA SER A 21 22.70 43.98 -11.35
C SER A 21 21.18 43.85 -11.24
N ALA A 22 20.69 42.61 -11.28
CA ALA A 22 19.36 42.26 -10.82
C ALA A 22 19.53 41.56 -9.47
N ASP A 23 18.93 42.14 -8.44
CA ASP A 23 18.76 41.57 -7.12
C ASP A 23 18.21 40.14 -7.23
N SER A 24 19.06 39.15 -7.01
CA SER A 24 18.61 37.81 -6.66
C SER A 24 18.41 37.80 -5.15
N THR A 25 17.16 37.98 -4.73
CA THR A 25 16.74 37.57 -3.39
C THR A 25 17.00 36.07 -3.28
N ASP A 26 18.03 35.75 -2.53
CA ASP A 26 18.39 34.42 -2.06
C ASP A 26 17.26 33.91 -1.16
N ASP A 27 16.23 33.34 -1.77
CA ASP A 27 15.18 32.61 -1.08
C ASP A 27 15.68 31.18 -0.87
N THR A 28 16.58 31.03 0.10
CA THR A 28 16.87 29.73 0.71
C THR A 28 15.64 29.26 1.48
N THR A 29 14.57 28.89 0.77
CA THR A 29 13.58 27.99 1.34
C THR A 29 14.20 26.61 1.39
N THR A 30 14.77 26.29 2.56
CA THR A 30 14.81 24.93 3.08
C THR A 30 13.50 24.23 2.67
N PRO A 31 13.51 23.03 2.07
CA PRO A 31 12.29 22.31 1.78
C PRO A 31 11.52 22.20 3.08
N LYS A 32 10.41 22.94 3.20
CA LYS A 32 9.48 22.74 4.31
C LYS A 32 8.99 21.32 4.14
N ASP A 33 9.32 20.47 5.10
CA ASP A 33 8.72 19.14 5.22
C ASP A 33 7.22 19.27 4.94
N PRO A 34 6.66 18.39 4.09
CA PRO A 34 5.25 18.50 3.73
C PRO A 34 4.45 18.52 5.01
N ILE A 35 3.74 19.63 5.24
CA ILE A 35 2.89 19.84 6.41
C ILE A 35 1.97 18.63 6.51
N ILE A 36 2.29 17.71 7.42
CA ILE A 36 1.38 16.64 7.80
C ILE A 36 0.21 17.38 8.42
N ASN A 37 -0.94 17.31 7.77
CA ASN A 37 -2.16 17.88 8.31
C ASN A 37 -2.39 17.18 9.67
N PRO A 38 -2.33 17.89 10.82
CA PRO A 38 -2.59 17.29 12.12
C PRO A 38 -4.01 16.68 12.20
N ASN A 39 -4.86 17.01 11.23
CA ASN A 39 -6.25 16.57 11.10
C ASN A 39 -6.46 15.41 10.11
N ALA A 40 -5.42 14.84 9.50
CA ALA A 40 -5.54 13.67 8.62
C ALA A 40 -4.18 12.97 8.46
N GLY A 41 -4.11 11.66 8.70
CA GLY A 41 -2.82 10.98 8.64
C GLY A 41 -2.80 9.56 9.18
N LEU A 42 -1.60 8.98 9.24
CA LEU A 42 -1.34 7.72 9.92
C LEU A 42 -1.00 8.00 11.38
N GLN A 43 -1.83 7.49 12.28
CA GLN A 43 -1.64 7.55 13.73
C GLN A 43 -1.04 6.24 14.22
N ILE A 44 0.19 6.29 14.73
CA ILE A 44 0.87 5.14 15.33
C ILE A 44 0.57 5.14 16.82
N VAL A 45 -0.14 4.13 17.30
CA VAL A 45 -0.57 4.04 18.70
C VAL A 45 0.09 2.85 19.37
N PHE A 46 0.64 3.06 20.56
CA PHE A 46 1.07 2.00 21.45
C PHE A 46 0.13 1.95 22.66
N PHE A 47 -0.55 0.82 22.82
CA PHE A 47 -1.61 0.62 23.80
C PHE A 47 -1.20 -0.39 24.87
N THR A 48 -1.45 -0.05 26.14
CA THR A 48 -1.33 -0.99 27.28
C THR A 48 -2.55 -0.92 28.20
N PRO A 49 -2.90 -2.02 28.90
CA PRO A 49 -3.78 -1.96 30.06
C PRO A 49 -3.26 -1.01 31.15
N VAL A 50 -4.13 -0.55 32.07
CA VAL A 50 -3.78 0.48 33.06
C VAL A 50 -2.61 0.08 33.98
N ASP A 51 -2.56 -1.20 34.32
CA ASP A 51 -1.61 -1.86 35.23
C ASP A 51 -0.39 -2.44 34.52
N VAL A 52 -0.28 -2.23 33.20
CA VAL A 52 0.83 -2.71 32.39
C VAL A 52 1.71 -1.52 31.98
N GLU A 53 2.98 -1.63 32.35
CA GLU A 53 4.00 -0.68 31.92
C GLU A 53 4.46 -0.95 30.50
N VAL A 54 4.88 0.13 29.83
CA VAL A 54 5.43 0.06 28.49
C VAL A 54 6.82 -0.58 28.56
N PRO A 55 7.13 -1.60 27.74
CA PRO A 55 8.47 -2.19 27.69
C PRO A 55 9.55 -1.16 27.34
N ASP A 56 10.72 -1.29 27.96
CA ASP A 56 11.85 -0.37 27.75
C ASP A 56 12.31 -0.29 26.29
N ASP A 57 12.18 -1.40 25.54
CA ASP A 57 12.55 -1.48 24.12
C ASP A 57 11.45 -0.99 23.16
N ALA A 58 10.27 -0.63 23.66
CA ALA A 58 9.11 -0.32 22.84
C ALA A 58 9.37 0.80 21.82
N LYS A 59 10.03 1.88 22.24
CA LYS A 59 10.31 3.01 21.34
C LYS A 59 11.24 2.63 20.19
N ALA A 60 12.35 1.95 20.51
CA ALA A 60 13.33 1.51 19.51
C ALA A 60 12.70 0.48 18.55
N ARG A 61 11.92 -0.46 19.10
CA ARG A 61 11.25 -1.51 18.34
C ARG A 61 10.15 -0.95 17.43
N MET A 62 9.40 0.04 17.90
CA MET A 62 8.40 0.72 17.07
C MET A 62 9.06 1.52 15.95
N ARG A 63 10.21 2.16 16.22
CA ARG A 63 10.98 2.87 15.20
C ARG A 63 11.40 1.94 14.05
N GLU A 64 12.00 0.79 14.35
CA GLU A 64 12.39 -0.16 13.28
C GLU A 64 11.20 -0.64 12.45
N VAL A 65 10.04 -0.92 13.09
CA VAL A 65 8.85 -1.43 12.39
C VAL A 65 8.34 -0.38 11.42
N VAL A 66 8.28 0.88 11.86
CA VAL A 66 7.83 2.01 11.04
C VAL A 66 8.82 2.29 9.91
N ASP A 67 10.11 2.38 10.23
CA ASP A 67 11.17 2.67 9.25
C ASP A 67 11.26 1.56 8.20
N TYR A 68 11.21 0.30 8.62
CA TYR A 68 11.18 -0.86 7.72
C TYR A 68 9.92 -0.83 6.85
N SER A 69 8.75 -0.52 7.41
CA SER A 69 7.50 -0.48 6.64
C SER A 69 7.56 0.60 5.54
N GLN A 70 8.09 1.78 5.85
CA GLN A 70 8.32 2.82 4.84
C GLN A 70 9.30 2.36 3.75
N TYR A 71 10.41 1.72 4.14
CA TYR A 71 11.36 1.14 3.20
C TYR A 71 10.69 0.11 2.28
N PHE A 72 9.96 -0.86 2.85
CA PHE A 72 9.29 -1.93 2.13
C PHE A 72 8.34 -1.38 1.07
N PHE A 73 7.45 -0.46 1.45
CA PHE A 73 6.54 0.18 0.51
C PHE A 73 7.30 0.97 -0.56
N LYS A 74 8.27 1.80 -0.18
CA LYS A 74 9.05 2.62 -1.13
C LYS A 74 9.76 1.75 -2.17
N LYS A 75 10.44 0.68 -1.72
CA LYS A 75 11.16 -0.27 -2.56
C LYS A 75 10.23 -0.89 -3.60
N TRP A 76 9.15 -1.53 -3.16
CA TRP A 76 8.29 -2.28 -4.07
C TRP A 76 7.45 -1.37 -4.98
N MET A 77 7.08 -0.18 -4.49
CA MET A 77 6.45 0.82 -5.34
C MET A 77 7.38 1.29 -6.46
N ALA A 78 8.65 1.57 -6.15
CA ALA A 78 9.64 1.91 -7.17
C ALA A 78 9.89 0.75 -8.14
N HIS A 79 10.05 -0.48 -7.64
CA HIS A 79 10.24 -1.70 -8.43
C HIS A 79 9.15 -1.85 -9.51
N TRP A 80 7.90 -1.55 -9.18
CA TRP A 80 6.76 -1.68 -10.09
C TRP A 80 6.45 -0.45 -10.96
N GLY A 81 7.29 0.59 -10.91
CA GLY A 81 7.06 1.83 -11.67
C GLY A 81 5.92 2.71 -11.12
N TYR A 82 5.73 2.66 -9.80
CA TYR A 82 4.81 3.51 -9.03
C TYR A 82 5.59 4.34 -7.99
N PRO A 83 6.66 5.07 -8.36
CA PRO A 83 7.55 5.67 -7.39
C PRO A 83 6.80 6.59 -6.42
N VAL A 84 7.20 6.50 -5.15
CA VAL A 84 6.77 7.35 -4.05
C VAL A 84 7.99 7.74 -3.24
N GLU A 85 8.10 9.00 -2.85
CA GLU A 85 9.28 9.48 -2.14
C GLU A 85 9.24 9.12 -0.64
N ASN A 86 8.09 9.38 -0.02
CA ASN A 86 7.83 9.23 1.41
C ASN A 86 6.46 8.57 1.62
N PRO A 87 6.37 7.22 1.55
CA PRO A 87 5.11 6.49 1.78
C PRO A 87 4.69 6.60 3.25
N LEU A 88 3.41 6.34 3.53
CA LEU A 88 2.75 6.41 4.84
C LEU A 88 2.68 7.82 5.49
N LYS A 89 3.48 8.80 5.04
CA LYS A 89 3.54 10.17 5.58
C LYS A 89 3.65 10.19 7.11
N ILE A 90 4.63 9.43 7.61
CA ILE A 90 4.87 9.27 9.05
C ILE A 90 5.21 10.61 9.69
N SER A 91 4.50 10.96 10.76
CA SER A 91 4.88 12.07 11.63
C SER A 91 6.12 11.71 12.44
N ARG A 92 7.13 12.57 12.42
CA ARG A 92 8.39 12.39 13.16
C ARG A 92 8.65 13.55 14.12
N ASN A 93 9.36 13.28 15.22
CA ASN A 93 9.87 14.30 16.13
C ASN A 93 11.15 14.94 15.57
N GLU A 94 11.72 15.91 16.30
CA GLU A 94 12.94 16.63 15.90
C GLU A 94 14.17 15.72 15.73
N ASN A 95 14.21 14.59 16.44
CA ASN A 95 15.27 13.59 16.31
C ASN A 95 15.06 12.63 15.13
N GLY A 96 13.99 12.81 14.36
CA GLY A 96 13.61 11.94 13.26
C GLY A 96 12.94 10.63 13.68
N ASP A 97 12.63 10.42 14.96
CA ASP A 97 11.88 9.24 15.40
C ASP A 97 10.38 9.39 15.07
N PRO A 98 9.67 8.29 14.77
CA PRO A 98 8.23 8.36 14.58
C PRO A 98 7.53 8.83 15.86
N LYS A 99 6.53 9.69 15.71
CA LYS A 99 5.65 10.10 16.80
C LYS A 99 4.73 8.92 17.14
N ILE A 100 4.90 8.39 18.35
CA ILE A 100 4.11 7.27 18.87
C ILE A 100 3.15 7.81 19.94
N LEU A 101 1.87 7.52 19.77
CA LEU A 101 0.82 7.88 20.71
C LEU A 101 0.69 6.78 21.77
N PHE A 102 1.24 7.02 22.97
CA PHE A 102 1.08 6.09 24.08
C PHE A 102 -0.27 6.28 24.76
N VAL A 103 -1.07 5.22 24.80
CA VAL A 103 -2.43 5.21 25.36
C VAL A 103 -2.51 4.11 26.42
N LYS A 104 -2.92 4.48 27.64
CA LYS A 104 -3.28 3.50 28.67
C LYS A 104 -4.77 3.26 28.65
N GLY A 105 -5.15 2.00 28.80
CA GLY A 105 -6.53 1.59 28.99
C GLY A 105 -7.07 1.96 30.37
N LYS A 106 -8.39 1.81 30.54
CA LYS A 106 -9.11 2.03 31.81
C LYS A 106 -9.14 0.79 32.70
N ASN A 107 -9.02 -0.40 32.10
CA ASN A 107 -9.13 -1.67 32.81
C ASN A 107 -7.75 -2.31 32.98
N THR A 108 -7.65 -3.20 33.97
CA THR A 108 -6.46 -4.02 34.18
C THR A 108 -6.38 -5.14 33.15
N LEU A 109 -5.19 -5.71 32.95
CA LEU A 109 -5.01 -6.88 32.09
C LEU A 109 -5.90 -8.05 32.52
N ALA A 110 -5.97 -8.32 33.83
CA ALA A 110 -6.73 -9.44 34.40
C ALA A 110 -8.25 -9.33 34.20
N SER A 111 -8.77 -8.15 33.81
CA SER A 111 -10.20 -7.96 33.55
C SER A 111 -10.72 -8.71 32.32
N GLY A 112 -9.84 -9.10 31.39
CA GLY A 112 -10.22 -9.68 30.09
C GLY A 112 -10.97 -8.70 29.16
N ALA A 113 -11.01 -7.40 29.50
CA ALA A 113 -11.70 -6.40 28.70
C ALA A 113 -11.13 -6.29 27.27
N TYR A 114 -9.82 -6.48 27.13
CA TYR A 114 -9.08 -6.31 25.87
C TYR A 114 -9.02 -7.56 24.99
N ASP A 115 -9.52 -8.71 25.48
CA ASP A 115 -9.74 -9.90 24.66
C ASP A 115 -10.98 -9.79 23.77
N LYS A 116 -11.83 -8.80 24.06
CA LYS A 116 -13.06 -8.53 23.30
C LYS A 116 -12.75 -7.74 22.04
N LEU A 117 -13.47 -8.06 20.97
CA LEU A 117 -13.40 -7.28 19.74
C LEU A 117 -13.91 -5.85 19.97
N GLY A 118 -13.26 -4.89 19.32
CA GLY A 118 -13.73 -3.51 19.25
C GLY A 118 -13.10 -2.55 20.26
N TYR A 119 -12.28 -3.02 21.21
CA TYR A 119 -11.62 -2.14 22.20
C TYR A 119 -10.85 -0.98 21.54
N ALA A 120 -10.25 -1.23 20.37
CA ALA A 120 -9.60 -0.20 19.56
C ALA A 120 -10.53 0.98 19.26
N LYS A 121 -11.75 0.69 18.80
CA LYS A 121 -12.74 1.71 18.42
C LYS A 121 -13.44 2.33 19.63
N THR A 122 -13.72 1.54 20.67
CA THR A 122 -14.51 1.99 21.82
C THR A 122 -13.69 2.70 22.89
N GLU A 123 -12.37 2.48 22.91
CA GLU A 123 -11.51 2.98 23.98
C GLU A 123 -10.21 3.59 23.46
N VAL A 124 -9.41 2.84 22.70
CA VAL A 124 -8.05 3.28 22.32
C VAL A 124 -8.08 4.53 21.44
N ILE A 125 -8.87 4.51 20.37
CA ILE A 125 -8.99 5.63 19.44
C ILE A 125 -9.59 6.87 20.14
N PRO A 126 -10.74 6.79 20.84
CA PRO A 126 -11.25 7.93 21.60
C PRO A 126 -10.25 8.50 22.61
N ALA A 127 -9.54 7.65 23.35
CA ALA A 127 -8.52 8.09 24.30
C ALA A 127 -7.33 8.78 23.62
N ALA A 128 -6.92 8.30 22.43
CA ALA A 128 -5.90 8.97 21.63
C ALA A 128 -6.38 10.33 21.11
N LEU A 129 -7.60 10.41 20.59
CA LEU A 129 -8.20 11.66 20.10
C LEU A 129 -8.23 12.72 21.20
N GLU A 130 -8.72 12.37 22.38
CA GLU A 130 -8.81 13.27 23.53
C GLU A 130 -7.42 13.69 24.04
N LYS A 131 -6.54 12.70 24.33
CA LYS A 131 -5.24 12.96 24.94
C LYS A 131 -4.32 13.80 24.05
N TYR A 132 -4.41 13.62 22.74
CA TYR A 132 -3.50 14.26 21.77
C TYR A 132 -4.17 15.37 20.95
N GLY A 133 -5.44 15.70 21.23
CA GLY A 133 -6.16 16.78 20.55
C GLY A 133 -6.34 16.54 19.04
N LEU A 134 -6.55 15.29 18.64
CA LEU A 134 -6.69 14.90 17.23
C LEU A 134 -8.16 14.96 16.78
N LEU A 135 -8.37 15.19 15.49
CA LEU A 135 -9.69 15.10 14.86
C LEU A 135 -9.94 13.69 14.31
N PRO A 136 -11.20 13.19 14.36
CA PRO A 136 -11.53 11.82 13.96
C PRO A 136 -11.53 11.58 12.46
N GLU A 137 -11.64 12.62 11.62
CA GLU A 137 -11.76 12.49 10.17
C GLU A 137 -10.44 12.09 9.51
N ASN A 138 -10.53 11.30 8.44
CA ASN A 138 -9.40 10.98 7.55
C ASN A 138 -8.17 10.39 8.26
N GLN A 139 -8.38 9.68 9.36
CA GLN A 139 -7.34 8.99 10.11
C GLN A 139 -7.22 7.52 9.69
N THR A 140 -5.97 7.07 9.54
CA THR A 140 -5.63 5.65 9.56
C THR A 140 -4.95 5.36 10.89
N TRP A 141 -5.44 4.37 11.62
CA TRP A 141 -4.92 4.00 12.94
C TRP A 141 -4.11 2.73 12.86
N TRP A 142 -2.85 2.77 13.30
CA TRP A 142 -1.98 1.61 13.39
C TRP A 142 -1.63 1.34 14.85
N ILE A 143 -2.37 0.40 15.42
CA ILE A 143 -2.41 0.18 16.87
C ILE A 143 -1.59 -1.06 17.22
N PHE A 144 -0.66 -0.89 18.13
CA PHE A 144 0.17 -1.95 18.70
C PHE A 144 -0.22 -2.14 20.16
N SER A 145 -0.59 -3.36 20.54
CA SER A 145 -1.04 -3.66 21.90
C SER A 145 -0.03 -4.50 22.67
N TYR A 146 0.20 -4.14 23.94
CA TYR A 146 1.10 -4.87 24.85
C TYR A 146 0.52 -5.05 26.28
N PRO A 147 0.47 -6.30 26.80
CA PRO A 147 0.41 -7.50 25.98
C PRO A 147 -0.83 -7.41 25.10
N GLY A 148 -0.73 -7.84 23.85
CA GLY A 148 -1.88 -7.87 22.97
C GLY A 148 -2.79 -9.07 23.28
N PRO A 149 -4.04 -9.06 22.81
CA PRO A 149 -4.99 -10.15 23.07
C PRO A 149 -4.47 -11.47 22.53
N GLU A 150 -4.68 -12.56 23.26
CA GLU A 150 -4.24 -13.91 22.84
C GLU A 150 -4.95 -14.35 21.56
N LYS A 151 -6.25 -14.03 21.46
CA LYS A 151 -7.09 -14.36 20.31
C LYS A 151 -7.22 -13.15 19.43
N ARG A 152 -7.18 -13.37 18.11
CA ARG A 152 -7.49 -12.35 17.11
C ARG A 152 -6.58 -11.11 17.21
N ALA A 153 -5.32 -11.38 17.57
CA ALA A 153 -4.21 -10.44 17.76
C ALA A 153 -3.94 -9.49 16.58
N PHE A 154 -4.28 -9.91 15.36
CA PHE A 154 -4.00 -9.19 14.13
C PHE A 154 -5.31 -8.98 13.39
N ARG A 155 -5.64 -7.71 13.12
CA ARG A 155 -6.81 -7.30 12.34
C ARG A 155 -6.58 -5.97 11.67
N GLY A 156 -7.16 -5.80 10.50
CA GLY A 156 -7.20 -4.52 9.82
C GLY A 156 -8.44 -4.39 8.95
N GLY A 157 -8.76 -3.15 8.62
CA GLY A 157 -9.83 -2.83 7.68
C GLY A 157 -9.93 -1.33 7.48
N GLY A 158 -10.22 -0.94 6.25
CA GLY A 158 -10.27 0.46 5.87
C GLY A 158 -10.56 0.68 4.41
N THR A 159 -10.35 1.91 3.99
CA THR A 159 -10.43 2.38 2.61
C THR A 159 -9.35 3.46 2.41
N PHE A 160 -9.28 4.02 1.21
CA PHE A 160 -8.43 5.18 0.95
C PHE A 160 -8.74 6.42 1.82
N LYS A 161 -9.92 6.47 2.46
CA LYS A 161 -10.33 7.56 3.36
C LYS A 161 -9.83 7.38 4.79
N GLY A 162 -9.26 6.23 5.14
CA GLY A 162 -8.88 5.89 6.51
C GLY A 162 -9.27 4.46 6.88
N GLY A 163 -8.81 4.03 8.06
CA GLY A 163 -9.00 2.67 8.53
C GLY A 163 -8.37 2.41 9.88
N THR A 164 -8.41 1.17 10.33
CA THR A 164 -7.79 0.74 11.57
C THR A 164 -7.11 -0.59 11.37
N SER A 165 -5.88 -0.70 11.85
CA SER A 165 -5.17 -1.94 12.09
C SER A 165 -4.80 -2.07 13.56
N SER A 166 -4.81 -3.30 14.04
CA SER A 166 -4.40 -3.70 15.38
C SER A 166 -3.49 -4.92 15.27
N ALA A 167 -2.34 -4.86 15.93
CA ALA A 167 -1.36 -5.93 16.01
C ALA A 167 -0.85 -6.08 17.45
N ASN A 168 -0.43 -7.29 17.82
CA ASN A 168 0.30 -7.49 19.07
C ASN A 168 1.74 -7.00 18.92
N PHE A 169 2.21 -6.25 19.90
CA PHE A 169 3.61 -5.88 20.02
C PHE A 169 4.41 -7.03 20.67
N THR A 170 5.64 -7.24 20.22
CA THR A 170 6.56 -8.23 20.80
C THR A 170 7.82 -7.52 21.30
N SER A 171 8.04 -7.56 22.62
CA SER A 171 9.21 -7.01 23.31
C SER A 171 10.31 -8.05 23.52
N GLY A 172 11.52 -7.61 23.84
CA GLY A 172 12.58 -8.47 24.39
C GLY A 172 13.27 -9.36 23.36
N LEU A 173 13.19 -9.04 22.07
CA LEU A 173 13.81 -9.83 21.00
C LEU A 173 15.33 -9.60 20.88
N GLY A 174 15.90 -8.66 21.64
CA GLY A 174 17.30 -8.27 21.56
C GLY A 174 17.58 -7.45 20.31
N THR A 175 18.37 -8.00 19.38
CA THR A 175 18.78 -7.33 18.14
C THR A 175 17.60 -6.76 17.35
N LEU A 176 17.84 -5.60 16.74
CA LEU A 176 16.86 -4.92 15.89
C LEU A 176 16.71 -5.64 14.54
N ILE A 177 15.58 -5.42 13.88
CA ILE A 177 15.32 -5.91 12.52
C ILE A 177 16.16 -5.09 11.55
N GLU A 178 16.97 -5.76 10.71
CA GLU A 178 17.75 -5.10 9.68
C GLU A 178 16.85 -4.62 8.53
N ILE A 179 16.92 -3.32 8.22
CA ILE A 179 16.26 -2.75 7.05
C ILE A 179 17.07 -3.11 5.82
N GLY A 180 16.41 -3.63 4.78
CA GLY A 180 17.08 -3.94 3.52
C GLY A 180 16.72 -5.32 3.01
N ASP A 181 16.58 -6.27 3.93
CA ASP A 181 16.31 -7.67 3.65
C ASP A 181 14.86 -7.90 3.22
N ASP A 182 14.61 -8.76 2.25
CA ASP A 182 13.26 -9.17 1.82
C ASP A 182 12.72 -10.38 2.59
N GLU A 183 13.54 -10.96 3.49
CA GLU A 183 13.23 -12.15 4.28
C GLU A 183 12.32 -11.85 5.49
N LEU A 184 11.15 -11.21 5.26
CA LEU A 184 10.15 -10.95 6.31
C LEU A 184 9.60 -12.23 6.98
N ALA A 185 9.86 -13.41 6.40
CA ALA A 185 9.49 -14.70 6.97
C ALA A 185 10.59 -15.39 7.78
N LYS A 186 11.74 -14.72 8.00
CA LYS A 186 12.87 -15.26 8.75
C LYS A 186 13.38 -14.33 9.86
N GLY A 187 14.22 -14.88 10.73
CA GLY A 187 14.99 -14.13 11.72
C GLY A 187 14.13 -13.25 12.63
N LYS A 188 14.64 -12.07 12.97
CA LYS A 188 13.94 -11.12 13.86
C LYS A 188 12.65 -10.56 13.28
N ALA A 189 12.56 -10.44 11.96
CA ALA A 189 11.32 -10.05 11.30
C ALA A 189 10.21 -11.10 11.51
N ALA A 190 10.54 -12.39 11.42
CA ALA A 190 9.60 -13.46 11.72
C ALA A 190 9.25 -13.56 13.22
N GLU A 191 10.25 -13.43 14.10
CA GLU A 191 10.03 -13.45 15.55
C GLU A 191 9.07 -12.31 15.99
N PHE A 192 9.23 -11.12 15.42
CA PHE A 192 8.33 -9.98 15.64
C PHE A 192 7.00 -10.11 14.89
N LYS A 193 6.90 -11.01 13.91
CA LYS A 193 5.76 -11.15 12.97
C LYS A 193 5.56 -9.89 12.11
N LEU A 194 6.65 -9.27 11.65
CA LEU A 194 6.64 -8.02 10.90
C LEU A 194 5.78 -8.10 9.64
N LYS A 195 5.78 -9.23 8.91
CA LYS A 195 4.84 -9.43 7.79
C LYS A 195 3.39 -9.23 8.22
N ALA A 196 2.96 -9.88 9.30
CA ALA A 196 1.58 -9.79 9.78
C ALA A 196 1.23 -8.36 10.20
N VAL A 197 2.15 -7.67 10.86
CA VAL A 197 2.00 -6.26 11.23
C VAL A 197 1.76 -5.36 10.01
N ILE A 198 2.57 -5.51 8.95
CA ILE A 198 2.45 -4.72 7.72
C ILE A 198 1.21 -5.14 6.92
N HIS A 199 0.85 -6.42 6.93
CA HIS A 199 -0.37 -6.95 6.31
C HIS A 199 -1.63 -6.28 6.87
N GLU A 200 -1.76 -6.19 8.20
CA GLU A 200 -2.91 -5.54 8.81
C GLU A 200 -2.94 -4.02 8.52
N LEU A 201 -1.77 -3.36 8.51
CA LEU A 201 -1.68 -1.98 8.04
C LEU A 201 -2.18 -1.87 6.59
N GLY A 202 -1.83 -2.83 5.73
CA GLY A 202 -2.33 -2.91 4.37
C GLY A 202 -3.85 -2.94 4.27
N HIS A 203 -4.51 -3.71 5.13
CA HIS A 203 -5.97 -3.68 5.24
C HIS A 203 -6.52 -2.32 5.69
N ALA A 204 -5.86 -1.66 6.65
CA ALA A 204 -6.25 -0.31 7.09
C ALA A 204 -6.10 0.74 5.97
N LEU A 205 -5.19 0.50 5.02
CA LEU A 205 -5.01 1.30 3.79
C LEU A 205 -6.01 0.90 2.67
N GLY A 206 -6.95 0.00 2.94
CA GLY A 206 -7.99 -0.42 2.01
C GLY A 206 -7.60 -1.56 1.07
N MET A 207 -6.49 -2.26 1.34
CA MET A 207 -6.12 -3.44 0.55
C MET A 207 -6.92 -4.68 0.95
N GLY A 208 -7.27 -5.50 -0.03
CA GLY A 208 -7.79 -6.85 0.18
C GLY A 208 -6.67 -7.90 0.04
N HIS A 209 -6.99 -9.15 0.36
CA HIS A 209 -6.06 -10.26 0.16
C HIS A 209 -5.69 -10.43 -1.32
N MET A 210 -4.42 -10.72 -1.55
CA MET A 210 -3.84 -10.89 -2.88
C MET A 210 -2.70 -11.89 -2.80
N GLY A 211 -2.83 -13.00 -3.52
CA GLY A 211 -1.83 -14.06 -3.57
C GLY A 211 -0.60 -13.69 -4.42
N PRO A 212 0.51 -14.43 -4.23
CA PRO A 212 1.73 -14.23 -5.01
C PRO A 212 1.54 -14.66 -6.46
N HIS A 213 2.27 -14.00 -7.36
CA HIS A 213 2.48 -14.48 -8.73
C HIS A 213 3.79 -15.24 -8.77
N GLU A 214 3.71 -16.55 -9.05
CA GLU A 214 4.89 -17.43 -9.11
C GLU A 214 5.88 -16.95 -10.19
N ASP A 215 5.38 -16.42 -11.31
CA ASP A 215 6.17 -15.87 -12.42
C ASP A 215 7.00 -14.63 -12.03
N ASP A 216 6.66 -13.93 -10.94
CA ASP A 216 7.46 -12.81 -10.45
C ASP A 216 8.78 -13.32 -9.82
N GLY A 217 8.78 -14.54 -9.25
CA GLY A 217 9.94 -15.11 -8.57
C GLY A 217 10.36 -14.37 -7.29
N LEU A 218 9.45 -13.60 -6.69
CA LEU A 218 9.72 -12.69 -5.55
C LEU A 218 9.25 -13.20 -4.18
N GLY A 219 8.75 -14.44 -4.15
CA GLY A 219 8.30 -15.09 -2.92
C GLY A 219 6.83 -14.83 -2.58
N ASN A 220 6.54 -14.75 -1.29
CA ASN A 220 5.19 -14.59 -0.79
C ASN A 220 4.70 -13.14 -0.95
N SER A 221 3.45 -12.90 -1.32
CA SER A 221 2.93 -11.53 -1.33
C SER A 221 2.61 -11.04 0.09
N LEU A 222 2.70 -9.73 0.29
CA LEU A 222 2.36 -9.07 1.56
C LEU A 222 0.92 -9.41 1.97
N MET A 223 -0.06 -9.19 1.08
CA MET A 223 -1.47 -9.50 1.34
C MET A 223 -1.85 -10.97 1.04
N GLY A 224 -0.85 -11.82 0.86
CA GLY A 224 -1.00 -13.24 0.57
C GLY A 224 -1.11 -14.12 1.82
N PRO A 225 -0.89 -15.43 1.68
CA PRO A 225 -1.00 -16.36 2.80
C PRO A 225 -0.01 -16.03 3.93
N VAL A 226 -0.38 -16.36 5.17
CA VAL A 226 0.57 -16.33 6.30
C VAL A 226 1.80 -17.20 6.01
N ASN A 227 2.96 -16.84 6.56
CA ASN A 227 4.24 -17.49 6.25
C ASN A 227 4.19 -19.02 6.40
N ASN A 228 3.60 -19.52 7.49
CA ASN A 228 3.44 -20.97 7.70
C ASN A 228 2.62 -21.66 6.61
N ALA A 229 1.61 -20.98 6.04
CA ALA A 229 0.81 -21.55 4.95
C ALA A 229 1.56 -21.47 3.61
N TYR A 230 2.38 -20.44 3.41
CA TYR A 230 3.24 -20.30 2.25
C TYR A 230 4.36 -21.36 2.25
N HIS A 231 5.08 -21.53 3.37
CA HIS A 231 6.18 -22.52 3.49
C HIS A 231 5.72 -23.96 3.32
N LYS A 232 4.44 -24.29 3.61
CA LYS A 232 3.90 -25.61 3.27
C LYS A 232 3.93 -25.91 1.77
N LYS A 233 3.91 -24.88 0.92
CA LYS A 233 4.03 -25.00 -0.54
C LYS A 233 5.45 -24.68 -1.04
N PHE A 234 6.16 -23.78 -0.36
CA PHE A 234 7.51 -23.31 -0.73
C PHE A 234 8.43 -23.27 0.51
N PRO A 235 8.97 -24.42 0.97
CA PRO A 235 9.62 -24.54 2.29
C PRO A 235 10.81 -23.63 2.56
N GLU A 236 11.57 -23.27 1.50
CA GLU A 236 12.85 -22.55 1.60
C GLU A 236 12.75 -21.08 1.14
N ASP A 237 11.54 -20.57 0.89
CA ASP A 237 11.35 -19.23 0.35
C ASP A 237 10.80 -18.28 1.41
N ASP A 238 11.72 -17.59 2.09
CA ASP A 238 11.43 -16.65 3.16
C ASP A 238 11.07 -15.23 2.67
N ARG A 239 11.16 -15.00 1.35
CA ARG A 239 11.02 -13.67 0.76
C ARG A 239 9.57 -13.23 0.77
N VAL A 240 9.36 -11.94 1.00
CA VAL A 240 8.04 -11.30 0.91
C VAL A 240 8.12 -10.05 0.06
N TYR A 241 7.14 -9.87 -0.82
CA TYR A 241 7.06 -8.71 -1.69
C TYR A 241 5.67 -8.09 -1.72
N MET A 242 5.55 -6.87 -2.23
CA MET A 242 4.27 -6.25 -2.54
C MET A 242 3.97 -6.41 -4.04
N PRO A 243 2.92 -7.13 -4.47
CA PRO A 243 2.52 -7.26 -5.86
C PRO A 243 2.29 -5.93 -6.59
N LYS A 244 2.50 -5.94 -7.92
CA LYS A 244 2.25 -4.77 -8.80
C LYS A 244 0.85 -4.18 -8.64
N ALA A 245 -0.16 -5.02 -8.45
CA ALA A 245 -1.53 -4.58 -8.25
C ALA A 245 -1.73 -3.85 -6.91
N GLU A 246 -1.04 -4.25 -5.83
CA GLU A 246 -1.04 -3.51 -4.56
C GLU A 246 -0.36 -2.15 -4.72
N ALA A 247 0.79 -2.09 -5.41
CA ALA A 247 1.46 -0.84 -5.73
C ALA A 247 0.55 0.11 -6.51
N ALA A 248 -0.23 -0.41 -7.46
CA ALA A 248 -1.23 0.36 -8.20
C ALA A 248 -2.32 0.93 -7.27
N LEU A 249 -2.87 0.12 -6.37
CA LEU A 249 -3.92 0.55 -5.43
C LEU A 249 -3.43 1.68 -4.50
N LEU A 250 -2.18 1.60 -4.05
CA LEU A 250 -1.64 2.54 -3.07
C LEU A 250 -1.04 3.82 -3.68
N TRP A 251 -0.72 3.86 -4.98
CA TRP A 251 0.07 4.96 -5.54
C TRP A 251 -0.51 6.36 -5.33
N LYS A 252 -1.83 6.48 -5.41
CA LYS A 252 -2.54 7.74 -5.17
C LYS A 252 -3.33 7.74 -3.86
N HIS A 253 -3.14 6.73 -3.01
CA HIS A 253 -3.66 6.76 -1.65
C HIS A 253 -3.16 8.02 -0.93
N PRO A 254 -3.98 8.74 -0.13
CA PRO A 254 -3.58 10.00 0.51
C PRO A 254 -2.28 9.90 1.34
N LEU A 255 -2.11 8.81 2.09
CA LEU A 255 -0.87 8.52 2.85
C LEU A 255 0.36 8.19 1.99
N PHE A 256 0.23 8.09 0.67
CA PHE A 256 1.35 7.85 -0.24
C PHE A 256 1.59 9.09 -1.11
N ALA A 257 0.52 9.66 -1.67
CA ALA A 257 0.57 10.87 -2.45
C ALA A 257 0.84 12.14 -1.61
N GLY A 258 0.47 12.14 -0.33
CA GLY A 258 0.58 13.31 0.55
C GLY A 258 -0.50 14.36 0.32
N SER A 259 -1.60 13.99 -0.32
CA SER A 259 -2.74 14.88 -0.55
C SER A 259 -4.03 14.16 -0.18
N PHE A 260 -4.87 14.85 0.60
CA PHE A 260 -6.24 14.46 0.91
C PHE A 260 -7.25 15.25 0.06
N ASP A 261 -6.78 15.94 -0.99
CA ASP A 261 -7.64 16.74 -1.84
C ASP A 261 -8.68 15.86 -2.52
N LYS A 262 -9.95 16.27 -2.40
CA LYS A 262 -11.09 15.55 -2.99
C LYS A 262 -11.21 14.10 -2.52
N VAL A 263 -10.66 13.75 -1.34
CA VAL A 263 -10.79 12.40 -0.75
C VAL A 263 -12.25 12.03 -0.50
N HIS A 264 -13.14 13.02 -0.32
CA HIS A 264 -14.58 12.81 -0.16
C HIS A 264 -15.34 12.73 -1.49
N GLN A 265 -14.73 13.11 -2.62
CA GLN A 265 -15.36 13.01 -3.93
C GLN A 265 -15.44 11.55 -4.38
N SER A 266 -16.62 11.13 -4.83
CA SER A 266 -16.86 9.82 -5.43
C SER A 266 -16.75 9.92 -6.95
N PRO A 267 -15.77 9.26 -7.59
CA PRO A 267 -15.71 9.17 -9.04
C PRO A 267 -16.94 8.50 -9.63
N THR A 268 -17.38 8.96 -10.80
CA THR A 268 -18.31 8.17 -11.63
C THR A 268 -17.56 7.05 -12.33
N VAL A 269 -18.20 5.89 -12.51
CA VAL A 269 -17.59 4.74 -13.20
C VAL A 269 -18.58 4.17 -14.20
N ALA A 270 -18.21 4.21 -15.47
CA ALA A 270 -18.86 3.45 -16.53
C ALA A 270 -17.79 2.73 -17.37
N LEU A 271 -17.97 1.42 -17.57
CA LEU A 271 -17.09 0.60 -18.40
C LEU A 271 -17.76 0.37 -19.75
N GLU A 272 -17.13 0.86 -20.81
CA GLU A 272 -17.56 0.69 -22.19
C GLU A 272 -16.62 -0.26 -22.95
N GLY A 273 -17.15 -0.96 -23.95
CA GLY A 273 -16.35 -1.79 -24.85
C GLY A 273 -15.57 -2.90 -24.15
N PHE A 274 -16.10 -3.46 -23.05
CA PHE A 274 -15.45 -4.58 -22.36
C PHE A 274 -15.34 -5.79 -23.30
N LYS A 275 -14.13 -6.32 -23.43
CA LYS A 275 -13.83 -7.53 -24.19
C LYS A 275 -12.83 -8.37 -23.41
N ALA A 276 -13.04 -9.68 -23.38
CA ALA A 276 -12.13 -10.65 -22.79
C ALA A 276 -11.94 -11.80 -23.78
N GLU A 277 -10.70 -12.07 -24.18
CA GLU A 277 -10.35 -13.08 -25.18
C GLU A 277 -9.28 -14.00 -24.62
N TYR A 278 -9.52 -15.30 -24.67
CA TYR A 278 -8.56 -16.31 -24.27
C TYR A 278 -7.73 -16.78 -25.47
N GLU A 279 -6.41 -16.68 -25.35
CA GLU A 279 -5.47 -17.20 -26.33
C GLU A 279 -4.86 -18.50 -25.78
N ALA A 280 -5.34 -19.63 -26.30
CA ALA A 280 -4.96 -20.95 -25.80
C ALA A 280 -3.48 -21.28 -26.00
N THR A 281 -2.83 -20.73 -27.02
CA THR A 281 -1.40 -20.97 -27.27
C THR A 281 -0.49 -20.29 -26.25
N LEU A 282 -0.92 -19.16 -25.70
CA LEU A 282 -0.19 -18.39 -24.68
C LEU A 282 -0.63 -18.73 -23.26
N ASP A 283 -1.78 -19.40 -23.11
CA ASP A 283 -2.47 -19.59 -21.83
C ASP A 283 -2.78 -18.24 -21.14
N GLU A 284 -3.31 -17.28 -21.90
CA GLU A 284 -3.58 -15.92 -21.41
C GLU A 284 -5.00 -15.46 -21.76
N ILE A 285 -5.67 -14.79 -20.81
CA ILE A 285 -6.88 -14.00 -21.10
C ILE A 285 -6.47 -12.54 -21.24
N THR A 286 -6.70 -11.95 -22.40
CA THR A 286 -6.52 -10.52 -22.65
C THR A 286 -7.85 -9.80 -22.44
N ILE A 287 -7.85 -8.82 -21.54
CA ILE A 287 -9.03 -8.03 -21.18
C ILE A 287 -8.79 -6.58 -21.60
N THR A 288 -9.72 -6.03 -22.35
CA THR A 288 -9.71 -4.63 -22.79
C THR A 288 -11.03 -3.95 -22.45
N GLY A 289 -10.98 -2.62 -22.42
CA GLY A 289 -12.16 -1.78 -22.21
C GLY A 289 -11.78 -0.31 -22.10
N THR A 290 -12.79 0.54 -21.95
CA THR A 290 -12.62 1.99 -21.77
C THR A 290 -13.39 2.46 -20.56
N LEU A 291 -12.70 3.12 -19.63
CA LEU A 291 -13.33 3.82 -18.51
C LEU A 291 -13.86 5.17 -18.97
N LYS A 292 -15.15 5.44 -18.72
CA LYS A 292 -15.73 6.78 -18.70
C LYS A 292 -15.94 7.22 -17.26
N SER A 293 -15.37 8.37 -16.90
CA SER A 293 -15.42 8.93 -15.56
C SER A 293 -15.25 10.45 -15.61
N ASP A 294 -15.83 11.13 -14.62
CA ASP A 294 -15.60 12.55 -14.33
C ASP A 294 -14.26 12.80 -13.62
N SER A 295 -13.57 11.74 -13.23
CA SER A 295 -12.33 11.76 -12.45
C SER A 295 -11.22 11.00 -13.17
N LYS A 296 -9.99 11.52 -13.12
CA LYS A 296 -8.84 10.88 -13.76
C LYS A 296 -8.43 9.63 -12.99
N ALA A 297 -8.48 8.47 -13.67
CA ALA A 297 -7.90 7.22 -13.20
C ALA A 297 -6.51 7.01 -13.79
N HIS A 298 -5.62 6.36 -13.03
CA HIS A 298 -4.24 6.11 -13.45
C HIS A 298 -3.96 4.63 -13.72
N SER A 299 -4.72 3.73 -13.10
CA SER A 299 -4.55 2.29 -13.23
C SER A 299 -5.88 1.57 -13.11
N VAL A 300 -5.96 0.41 -13.74
CA VAL A 300 -7.01 -0.58 -13.51
C VAL A 300 -6.40 -1.79 -12.81
N VAL A 301 -7.13 -2.37 -11.88
CA VAL A 301 -6.78 -3.58 -11.15
C VAL A 301 -7.87 -4.61 -11.35
N ILE A 302 -7.46 -5.83 -11.70
CA ILE A 302 -8.32 -6.96 -11.96
C ILE A 302 -7.95 -8.09 -11.00
N GLN A 303 -8.88 -8.54 -10.16
CA GLN A 303 -8.72 -9.76 -9.38
C GLN A 303 -9.47 -10.91 -10.04
N ASN A 304 -8.75 -12.01 -10.29
CA ASN A 304 -9.37 -13.25 -10.75
C ASN A 304 -9.86 -14.06 -9.53
N LYS A 305 -11.15 -14.39 -9.50
CA LYS A 305 -11.78 -15.17 -8.42
C LYS A 305 -12.40 -16.41 -9.03
N ASP A 306 -11.56 -17.36 -9.39
CA ASP A 306 -12.00 -18.69 -9.81
C ASP A 306 -12.57 -19.50 -8.62
N SER A 307 -13.27 -20.57 -8.95
CA SER A 307 -13.99 -21.40 -7.97
C SER A 307 -13.10 -22.28 -7.07
N GLN A 308 -11.83 -22.47 -7.40
CA GLN A 308 -10.92 -23.36 -6.67
C GLN A 308 -9.89 -22.59 -5.82
N THR A 309 -9.58 -21.34 -6.18
CA THR A 309 -8.56 -20.55 -5.49
C THR A 309 -9.08 -19.90 -4.21
N LYS A 310 -8.46 -20.29 -3.09
CA LYS A 310 -8.66 -19.68 -1.78
C LYS A 310 -8.26 -18.22 -1.78
N GLU A 311 -8.92 -17.41 -0.97
CA GLU A 311 -8.81 -15.95 -0.97
C GLU A 311 -7.36 -15.42 -0.93
N TYR A 312 -6.53 -15.92 0.00
CA TYR A 312 -5.13 -15.54 0.15
C TYR A 312 -4.24 -15.90 -1.05
N TRP A 313 -4.71 -16.75 -1.95
CA TRP A 313 -3.99 -17.21 -3.13
C TRP A 313 -4.54 -16.61 -4.42
N ARG A 314 -5.56 -15.72 -4.32
CA ARG A 314 -6.16 -15.08 -5.50
C ARG A 314 -5.22 -14.05 -6.09
N LYS A 315 -4.87 -14.26 -7.35
CA LYS A 315 -4.01 -13.36 -8.11
C LYS A 315 -4.79 -12.11 -8.56
N ALA A 316 -4.13 -10.96 -8.51
CA ALA A 316 -4.63 -9.75 -9.15
C ALA A 316 -3.58 -9.13 -10.07
N TYR A 317 -4.07 -8.50 -11.14
CA TYR A 317 -3.30 -7.96 -12.24
C TYR A 317 -3.58 -6.47 -12.35
N SER A 318 -2.63 -5.71 -12.87
CA SER A 318 -2.83 -4.27 -13.07
C SER A 318 -2.20 -3.76 -14.35
N ALA A 319 -2.81 -2.72 -14.90
CA ALA A 319 -2.29 -1.96 -16.03
C ALA A 319 -2.53 -0.47 -15.84
N ARG A 320 -1.75 0.33 -16.58
CA ARG A 320 -1.98 1.78 -16.69
C ARG A 320 -3.19 2.04 -17.59
N ILE A 321 -3.97 3.05 -17.23
CA ILE A 321 -5.05 3.56 -18.08
C ILE A 321 -4.46 4.65 -18.97
N LYS A 322 -4.79 4.62 -20.25
CA LYS A 322 -4.37 5.65 -21.21
C LYS A 322 -5.20 6.93 -21.02
N SER A 323 -4.76 8.03 -21.63
CA SER A 323 -5.45 9.33 -21.50
C SER A 323 -6.88 9.36 -22.03
N ASP A 324 -7.22 8.45 -22.94
CA ASP A 324 -8.57 8.27 -23.49
C ASP A 324 -9.47 7.35 -22.64
N GLY A 325 -8.96 6.83 -21.51
CA GLY A 325 -9.65 5.90 -20.63
C GLY A 325 -9.48 4.42 -21.02
N SER A 326 -8.83 4.10 -22.13
CA SER A 326 -8.63 2.72 -22.57
C SER A 326 -7.57 1.99 -21.73
N PHE A 327 -7.74 0.67 -21.59
CA PHE A 327 -6.79 -0.20 -20.91
C PHE A 327 -6.72 -1.59 -21.56
N GLU A 328 -5.63 -2.29 -21.28
CA GLU A 328 -5.41 -3.70 -21.61
C GLU A 328 -4.73 -4.39 -20.42
N ILE A 329 -5.27 -5.52 -19.97
CA ILE A 329 -4.70 -6.37 -18.92
C ILE A 329 -4.61 -7.80 -19.44
N LYS A 330 -3.53 -8.49 -19.09
CA LYS A 330 -3.37 -9.93 -19.36
C LYS A 330 -3.41 -10.72 -18.06
N ILE A 331 -4.25 -11.74 -18.02
CA ILE A 331 -4.29 -12.75 -16.97
C ILE A 331 -3.57 -13.97 -17.49
N LYS A 332 -2.39 -14.26 -16.94
CA LYS A 332 -1.57 -15.41 -17.33
C LYS A 332 -1.94 -16.65 -16.53
N ASN A 333 -1.86 -17.81 -17.17
CA ASN A 333 -2.07 -19.11 -16.56
C ASN A 333 -3.37 -19.16 -15.72
N PRO A 334 -4.53 -18.73 -16.27
CA PRO A 334 -5.79 -18.75 -15.52
C PRO A 334 -6.23 -20.19 -15.24
N ASN A 335 -6.69 -20.46 -14.03
CA ASN A 335 -7.29 -21.75 -13.69
C ASN A 335 -8.47 -22.06 -14.62
N LYS A 336 -8.51 -23.27 -15.16
CA LYS A 336 -9.48 -23.77 -16.13
C LYS A 336 -10.81 -24.15 -15.47
N THR A 337 -11.42 -23.20 -14.77
CA THR A 337 -12.64 -23.40 -13.97
C THR A 337 -13.56 -22.19 -14.10
N ASN A 338 -14.82 -22.34 -13.69
CA ASN A 338 -15.74 -21.20 -13.63
C ASN A 338 -15.30 -20.19 -12.56
N GLY A 339 -15.66 -18.92 -12.77
CA GLY A 339 -15.27 -17.88 -11.84
C GLY A 339 -15.89 -16.52 -12.13
N GLN A 340 -15.26 -15.51 -11.54
CA GLN A 340 -15.58 -14.12 -11.78
C GLN A 340 -14.33 -13.26 -11.76
N ILE A 341 -14.36 -12.20 -12.54
CA ILE A 341 -13.38 -11.14 -12.54
C ILE A 341 -13.97 -9.93 -11.81
N LYS A 342 -13.21 -9.39 -10.85
CA LYS A 342 -13.51 -8.12 -10.20
C LYS A 342 -12.60 -7.04 -10.76
N ILE A 343 -13.20 -5.97 -11.30
CA ILE A 343 -12.50 -4.85 -11.95
C ILE A 343 -12.67 -3.61 -11.08
N ALA A 344 -11.57 -2.98 -10.70
CA ALA A 344 -11.57 -1.70 -10.00
C ALA A 344 -10.59 -0.72 -10.67
N PHE A 345 -10.99 0.54 -10.73
CA PHE A 345 -10.18 1.64 -11.24
C PHE A 345 -9.59 2.42 -10.07
N CYS A 346 -8.32 2.80 -10.20
CA CYS A 346 -7.57 3.56 -9.20
C CYS A 346 -7.48 5.01 -9.65
N PHE A 347 -8.01 5.92 -8.85
CA PHE A 347 -8.18 7.34 -9.16
C PHE A 347 -7.13 8.23 -8.52
N ASN A 348 -6.87 9.39 -9.12
CA ASN A 348 -5.86 10.32 -8.64
C ASN A 348 -6.16 10.94 -7.26
N ASN A 349 -7.41 10.89 -6.78
CA ASN A 349 -7.78 11.26 -5.41
C ASN A 349 -7.66 10.10 -4.41
N GLY A 350 -7.08 8.97 -4.83
CA GLY A 350 -6.90 7.77 -4.03
C GLY A 350 -8.09 6.82 -4.01
N ALA A 351 -9.24 7.20 -4.59
CA ALA A 351 -10.38 6.31 -4.65
C ALA A 351 -10.06 5.04 -5.47
N ILE A 352 -10.54 3.91 -4.98
CA ILE A 352 -10.52 2.62 -5.70
C ILE A 352 -11.97 2.25 -5.90
N SER A 353 -12.45 2.17 -7.14
CA SER A 353 -13.87 1.96 -7.41
C SER A 353 -14.09 1.22 -8.73
N GLY A 354 -15.04 0.27 -8.74
CA GLY A 354 -15.57 -0.32 -9.97
C GLY A 354 -17.02 0.04 -10.25
N THR A 355 -17.70 0.71 -9.30
CA THR A 355 -19.10 1.11 -9.36
C THR A 355 -19.23 2.44 -8.66
N THR A 356 -19.92 3.40 -9.29
CA THR A 356 -20.14 4.75 -8.72
C THR A 356 -20.65 4.67 -7.27
N GLY A 357 -19.94 5.34 -6.36
CA GLY A 357 -20.30 5.43 -4.94
C GLY A 357 -19.83 4.26 -4.07
N GLU A 358 -19.31 3.18 -4.65
CA GLU A 358 -18.72 2.06 -3.90
C GLU A 358 -17.19 2.05 -3.99
N PHE A 359 -16.52 1.64 -2.91
CA PHE A 359 -15.07 1.70 -2.80
C PHE A 359 -14.42 0.36 -2.43
N GLY A 360 -13.22 0.15 -2.95
CA GLY A 360 -12.37 -1.02 -2.72
C GLY A 360 -12.51 -2.09 -3.80
N LEU A 361 -11.49 -2.93 -3.94
CA LEU A 361 -11.42 -3.99 -4.95
C LEU A 361 -12.58 -5.01 -4.83
N ASN A 362 -13.00 -5.31 -3.61
CA ASN A 362 -14.13 -6.23 -3.36
C ASN A 362 -15.48 -5.67 -3.83
N LYS A 363 -15.58 -4.35 -4.02
CA LYS A 363 -16.74 -3.64 -4.58
C LYS A 363 -16.56 -3.29 -6.06
N GLY A 364 -15.57 -3.91 -6.71
CA GLY A 364 -15.34 -3.75 -8.14
C GLY A 364 -16.49 -4.28 -9.00
N LEU A 365 -16.56 -3.80 -10.24
CA LEU A 365 -17.44 -4.32 -11.28
C LEU A 365 -17.17 -5.81 -11.46
N THR A 366 -18.22 -6.61 -11.60
CA THR A 366 -18.11 -8.07 -11.68
C THR A 366 -18.45 -8.56 -13.07
N LYS A 367 -17.57 -9.38 -13.63
CA LYS A 367 -17.81 -10.15 -14.87
C LYS A 367 -17.63 -11.62 -14.56
N SER A 368 -18.73 -12.37 -14.57
CA SER A 368 -18.68 -13.82 -14.40
C SER A 368 -18.12 -14.46 -15.65
N TYR A 369 -17.59 -15.67 -15.53
CA TYR A 369 -17.21 -16.47 -16.68
C TYR A 369 -17.34 -17.95 -16.41
N THR A 370 -17.54 -18.72 -17.48
CA THR A 370 -17.48 -20.18 -17.46
C THR A 370 -16.29 -20.66 -18.28
N TYR A 371 -15.66 -21.76 -17.87
CA TYR A 371 -14.66 -22.43 -18.68
C TYR A 371 -15.28 -23.69 -19.30
N SER A 372 -15.38 -23.72 -20.63
CA SER A 372 -15.94 -24.85 -21.37
C SER A 372 -15.36 -24.91 -22.77
N ASN A 373 -15.31 -26.09 -23.38
CA ASN A 373 -14.77 -26.28 -24.74
C ASN A 373 -13.38 -25.66 -24.96
N ASN A 374 -12.52 -25.72 -23.94
CA ASN A 374 -11.20 -25.09 -23.91
C ASN A 374 -11.18 -23.56 -24.08
N ASP A 375 -12.26 -22.89 -23.69
CA ASP A 375 -12.40 -21.44 -23.79
C ASP A 375 -13.07 -20.82 -22.54
N PHE A 376 -12.82 -19.54 -22.31
CA PHE A 376 -13.45 -18.75 -21.25
C PHE A 376 -14.57 -17.87 -21.84
N GLN A 377 -15.81 -18.12 -21.42
CA GLN A 377 -16.98 -17.39 -21.89
C GLN A 377 -17.45 -16.39 -20.81
N PHE A 378 -17.49 -15.10 -21.15
CA PHE A 378 -17.72 -13.97 -20.23
C PHE A 378 -19.11 -13.33 -20.34
#